data_AF-A0A523RUH1-F1
#
_entry.id   AF-A0A523RUH1-F1
#
_cell.length_a   1.000
_cell.length_b   1.000
_cell.length_c   1.000
_cell.angle_alpha   90.00
_cell.angle_beta   90.00
_cell.angle_gamma   90.00
#
_symmetry.space_group_name_H-M   'P 1'
#
loop_
_entity.id
_entity.type
_entity.pdbx_description
1 polymer ?
#
loop_
_entity_poly.entity_id
_entity_poly.type
_entity_poly.pdbx_seq_one_letter_code
_entity_poly.pdbx_strand_id
1 'polypeptide(L)'
;MTSRSVRTRSIVREPEATPSILASIPDCLRNALKEAVNNRGRKSVLISSNSLTNRFILSRWSIRPSQRRKYKNLFASVRKQSRVVFQHYLLRGRVEWDDGSGRNVFGVYKFDEIRGNLILGFVVMTPDSEWTLSNR
;
A
#
# COMPACT_ATOMS: atom_id res chain seq x y z
N MET A 1 30.86 -35.48 27.95
CA MET A 1 31.19 -34.82 26.67
C MET A 1 29.93 -34.19 26.09
N THR A 2 29.74 -32.89 26.27
CA THR A 2 28.57 -32.16 25.77
C THR A 2 28.87 -31.61 24.37
N SER A 3 28.20 -32.17 23.36
CA SER A 3 28.29 -31.71 21.97
C SER A 3 27.68 -30.31 21.85
N ARG A 4 28.54 -29.30 21.68
CA ARG A 4 28.12 -27.96 21.26
C ARG A 4 27.60 -28.03 19.84
N SER A 5 26.27 -28.04 19.69
CA SER A 5 25.61 -27.78 18.41
C SER A 5 25.99 -26.37 17.94
N VAL A 6 26.89 -26.29 16.96
CA VAL A 6 27.20 -25.07 16.24
C VAL A 6 25.97 -24.73 15.40
N ARG A 7 25.11 -23.84 15.89
CA ARG A 7 24.06 -23.23 15.08
C ARG A 7 24.74 -22.40 14.00
N THR A 8 24.91 -22.97 12.81
CA THR A 8 25.26 -22.24 11.59
C THR A 8 24.19 -21.16 11.41
N ARG A 9 24.56 -19.90 11.68
CA ARG A 9 23.71 -18.75 11.31
C ARG A 9 23.64 -18.77 9.79
N SER A 10 22.55 -19.27 9.23
CA SER A 10 22.25 -19.05 7.83
C SER A 10 22.24 -17.54 7.60
N ILE A 11 23.06 -17.08 6.65
CA ILE A 11 23.07 -15.67 6.24
C ILE A 11 21.72 -15.45 5.56
N VAL A 12 20.73 -14.97 6.32
CA VAL A 12 19.41 -14.63 5.77
C VAL A 12 19.62 -13.38 4.93
N ARG A 13 19.81 -13.57 3.62
CA ARG A 13 19.92 -12.49 2.64
C ARG A 13 18.61 -11.70 2.63
N GLU A 14 18.72 -10.37 2.73
CA GLU A 14 17.57 -9.48 2.59
C GLU A 14 16.95 -9.68 1.20
N PRO A 15 15.63 -9.86 1.09
CA PRO A 15 15.00 -10.02 -0.20
C PRO A 15 15.08 -8.71 -1.00
N GLU A 16 15.19 -8.85 -2.32
CA GLU A 16 15.32 -7.72 -3.22
C GLU A 16 13.96 -7.29 -3.78
N ALA A 17 13.66 -5.99 -3.73
CA ALA A 17 12.48 -5.40 -4.34
C ALA A 17 12.80 -4.95 -5.77
N THR A 18 12.78 -5.90 -6.71
CA THR A 18 13.04 -5.62 -8.13
C THR A 18 11.98 -4.65 -8.70
N PRO A 19 12.29 -3.92 -9.79
CA PRO A 19 11.32 -3.03 -10.43
C PRO A 19 10.01 -3.72 -10.83
N SER A 20 10.07 -4.96 -11.32
CA SER A 20 8.90 -5.77 -11.66
C SER A 20 8.01 -6.09 -10.45
N ILE A 21 8.61 -6.35 -9.28
CA ILE A 21 7.85 -6.53 -8.04
C ILE A 21 7.21 -5.19 -7.64
N LEU A 22 7.97 -4.11 -7.65
CA LEU A 22 7.49 -2.77 -7.27
C LEU A 22 6.35 -2.26 -8.17
N ALA A 23 6.30 -2.67 -9.43
CA ALA A 23 5.23 -2.36 -10.37
C ALA A 23 3.86 -2.94 -9.95
N SER A 24 3.82 -3.92 -9.05
CA SER A 24 2.58 -4.52 -8.53
C SER A 24 2.01 -3.80 -7.29
N ILE A 25 2.66 -2.74 -6.78
CA ILE A 25 2.14 -1.94 -5.65
C ILE A 25 0.75 -1.33 -5.92
N PRO A 26 0.44 -0.80 -7.11
CA PRO A 26 -0.92 -0.38 -7.46
C PRO A 26 -1.96 -1.50 -7.25
N ASP A 27 -1.62 -2.75 -7.57
CA ASP A 27 -2.52 -3.90 -7.41
C ASP A 27 -2.81 -4.16 -5.93
N CYS A 28 -1.79 -4.03 -5.08
CA CYS A 28 -1.93 -4.11 -3.64
C CYS A 28 -2.87 -3.02 -3.09
N LEU A 29 -2.79 -1.79 -3.62
CA LEU A 29 -3.72 -0.71 -3.28
C LEU A 29 -5.15 -1.05 -3.70
N ARG A 30 -5.35 -1.54 -4.94
CA ARG A 30 -6.68 -1.93 -5.43
C ARG A 30 -7.31 -3.01 -4.55
N ASN A 31 -6.54 -4.02 -4.17
CA ASN A 31 -7.01 -5.06 -3.25
C ASN A 31 -7.40 -4.49 -1.88
N ALA A 32 -6.60 -3.55 -1.35
CA ALA A 32 -6.93 -2.88 -0.10
C ALA A 32 -8.22 -2.05 -0.17
N LEU A 33 -8.49 -1.40 -1.32
CA LEU A 33 -9.72 -0.67 -1.54
C LEU A 33 -10.93 -1.60 -1.65
N LYS A 34 -10.82 -2.70 -2.40
CA LYS A 34 -11.90 -3.70 -2.52
C LYS A 34 -12.32 -4.25 -1.15
N GLU A 35 -11.35 -4.64 -0.33
CA GLU A 35 -11.61 -5.13 1.02
C GLU A 35 -12.26 -4.07 1.91
N ALA A 36 -11.88 -2.80 1.75
CA ALA A 36 -12.42 -1.72 2.55
C ALA A 36 -13.87 -1.37 2.17
N VAL A 37 -14.23 -1.43 0.90
CA VAL A 37 -15.61 -1.16 0.43
C VAL A 37 -16.61 -2.19 0.94
N ASN A 38 -16.18 -3.45 1.07
CA ASN A 38 -17.03 -4.52 1.59
C ASN A 38 -17.41 -4.30 3.08
N ASN A 39 -16.63 -3.50 3.81
CA ASN A 39 -16.92 -3.13 5.19
C ASN A 39 -17.86 -1.92 5.23
N ARG A 40 -19.16 -2.20 5.09
CA ARG A 40 -20.25 -1.21 5.03
C ARG A 40 -20.23 -0.28 6.25
N GLY A 41 -20.18 1.04 6.00
CA GLY A 41 -20.40 2.06 7.03
C GLY A 41 -19.64 3.38 6.88
N ARG A 42 -18.58 3.45 6.05
CA ARG A 42 -17.78 4.69 5.89
C ARG A 42 -17.92 5.28 4.49
N LYS A 43 -18.13 6.60 4.42
CA LYS A 43 -18.20 7.39 3.17
C LYS A 43 -16.86 7.43 2.41
N SER A 44 -15.75 7.23 3.12
CA SER A 44 -14.40 7.26 2.54
C SER A 44 -13.50 6.22 3.20
N VAL A 45 -12.58 5.66 2.41
CA VAL A 45 -11.53 4.76 2.86
C VAL A 45 -10.25 5.58 3.02
N LEU A 46 -9.66 5.58 4.22
CA LEU A 46 -8.37 6.22 4.46
C LEU A 46 -7.26 5.17 4.38
N ILE A 47 -6.32 5.37 3.46
CA ILE A 47 -5.12 4.51 3.36
C ILE A 47 -3.91 5.41 3.42
N SER A 48 -2.90 5.00 4.18
CA SER A 48 -1.61 5.67 4.25
C SER A 48 -0.57 4.95 3.40
N SER A 49 0.44 5.68 2.91
CA SER A 49 1.54 5.10 2.14
C SER A 49 2.29 4.05 2.97
N ASN A 50 2.37 4.24 4.29
CA ASN A 50 3.02 3.30 5.20
C ASN A 50 2.20 2.03 5.43
N SER A 51 0.87 2.15 5.57
CA SER A 51 0.01 0.97 5.69
C SER A 51 0.07 0.14 4.41
N LEU A 52 0.08 0.78 3.23
CA LEU A 52 0.28 0.08 1.97
C LEU A 52 1.65 -0.61 1.90
N THR A 53 2.73 0.10 2.28
CA THR A 53 4.09 -0.47 2.35
C THR A 53 4.13 -1.73 3.21
N ASN A 54 3.60 -1.64 4.44
CA ASN A 54 3.59 -2.76 5.38
C ASN A 54 2.77 -3.93 4.83
N ARG A 55 1.61 -3.66 4.23
CA ARG A 55 0.74 -4.66 3.62
C ARG A 55 1.43 -5.37 2.46
N PHE A 56 2.05 -4.60 1.56
CA PHE A 56 2.77 -5.13 0.41
C PHE A 56 3.94 -6.04 0.82
N ILE A 57 4.73 -5.60 1.80
CA ILE A 57 5.87 -6.38 2.31
C ILE A 57 5.39 -7.67 2.97
N LEU A 58 4.32 -7.58 3.78
CA LEU A 58 3.73 -8.74 4.43
C LEU A 58 3.20 -9.74 3.40
N SER A 59 2.46 -9.28 2.38
CA SER A 59 1.89 -10.18 1.37
C SER A 59 2.96 -10.85 0.50
N ARG A 60 4.07 -10.16 0.22
CA ARG A 60 5.08 -10.64 -0.73
C ARG A 60 6.15 -11.51 -0.08
N TRP A 61 6.56 -11.19 1.15
CA TRP A 61 7.68 -11.85 1.83
C TRP A 61 7.34 -12.40 3.22
N SER A 62 6.08 -12.27 3.67
CA SER A 62 5.67 -12.65 5.03
C SER A 62 6.47 -11.92 6.13
N ILE A 63 7.04 -10.75 5.80
CA ILE A 63 7.84 -9.92 6.70
C ILE A 63 6.92 -8.94 7.42
N ARG A 64 6.95 -8.96 8.75
CA ARG A 64 6.15 -8.10 9.61
C ARG A 64 6.80 -6.73 9.82
N PRO A 65 6.02 -5.67 10.10
CA PRO A 65 6.57 -4.35 10.42
C PRO A 65 7.56 -4.35 11.60
N SER A 66 7.39 -5.24 12.58
CA SER A 66 8.32 -5.40 13.71
C SER A 66 9.74 -5.80 13.26
N GLN A 67 9.89 -6.39 12.08
CA GLN A 67 11.16 -6.80 11.50
C GLN A 67 11.83 -5.69 10.66
N ARG A 68 11.28 -4.47 10.64
CA ARG A 68 11.80 -3.35 9.84
C ARG A 68 13.28 -3.05 10.08
N ARG A 69 13.77 -3.17 11.32
CA ARG A 69 15.19 -2.94 11.63
C ARG A 69 16.11 -3.95 10.92
N LYS A 70 15.64 -5.19 10.74
CA LYS A 70 16.37 -6.26 10.08
C LYS A 70 16.36 -6.11 8.55
N TYR A 71 15.25 -5.64 7.98
CA TYR A 71 15.04 -5.50 6.53
C TYR A 71 14.94 -4.02 6.11
N LYS A 72 15.86 -3.19 6.61
CA LYS A 72 15.83 -1.73 6.43
C LYS A 72 15.69 -1.32 4.96
N ASN A 73 16.46 -1.94 4.08
CA ASN A 73 16.56 -1.50 2.68
C ASN A 73 15.30 -1.89 1.92
N LEU A 74 14.76 -3.08 2.16
CA LEU A 74 13.47 -3.52 1.63
C LEU A 74 12.37 -2.53 2.01
N PHE A 75 12.25 -2.22 3.30
CA PHE A 75 11.24 -1.27 3.78
C PHE A 75 11.43 0.14 3.18
N ALA A 76 12.66 0.61 3.05
CA ALA A 76 12.96 1.91 2.45
C ALA A 76 12.56 1.97 0.97
N SER A 77 12.94 0.96 0.17
CA SER A 77 12.65 0.89 -1.26
C SER A 77 11.14 0.79 -1.54
N VAL A 78 10.44 -0.11 -0.85
CA VAL A 78 8.98 -0.24 -1.03
C VAL A 78 8.27 1.03 -0.57
N ARG A 79 8.69 1.65 0.55
CA ARG A 79 8.09 2.90 1.02
C ARG A 79 8.23 4.02 0.01
N LYS A 80 9.42 4.17 -0.59
CA LYS A 80 9.66 5.17 -1.64
C LYS A 80 8.68 4.97 -2.80
N GLN A 81 8.54 3.73 -3.28
CA GLN A 81 7.64 3.45 -4.39
C GLN A 81 6.15 3.62 -4.03
N SER A 82 5.72 3.17 -2.84
CA SER A 82 4.35 3.38 -2.37
C SER A 82 4.00 4.87 -2.30
N ARG A 83 4.96 5.72 -1.91
CA ARG A 83 4.76 7.18 -1.92
C ARG A 83 4.61 7.72 -3.35
N VAL A 84 5.42 7.28 -4.31
CA VAL A 84 5.29 7.66 -5.72
C VAL A 84 3.91 7.29 -6.27
N VAL A 85 3.44 6.07 -5.98
CA VAL A 85 2.09 5.62 -6.37
C VAL A 85 1.01 6.51 -5.77
N PHE A 86 1.13 6.86 -4.49
CA PHE A 86 0.18 7.76 -3.82
C PHE A 86 0.18 9.16 -4.44
N GLN A 87 1.35 9.73 -4.72
CA GLN A 87 1.46 11.04 -5.37
C GLN A 87 0.84 11.01 -6.77
N HIS A 88 1.08 9.95 -7.54
CA HIS A 88 0.45 9.76 -8.85
C HIS A 88 -1.08 9.79 -8.77
N TYR A 89 -1.67 9.01 -7.85
CA TYR A 89 -3.13 8.98 -7.70
C TYR A 89 -3.71 10.27 -7.14
N LEU A 90 -2.99 10.93 -6.23
CA LEU A 90 -3.39 12.24 -5.73
C LEU A 90 -3.44 13.28 -6.87
N LEU A 91 -2.42 13.31 -7.74
CA LEU A 91 -2.38 14.21 -8.89
C LEU A 91 -3.49 13.92 -9.91
N ARG A 92 -3.78 12.64 -10.15
CA ARG A 92 -4.86 12.23 -11.05
C ARG A 92 -6.26 12.53 -10.48
N GLY A 93 -6.38 12.64 -9.15
CA GLY A 93 -7.65 12.87 -8.46
C GLY A 93 -8.61 11.67 -8.47
N ARG A 94 -8.26 10.57 -9.16
CA ARG A 94 -9.06 9.35 -9.20
C ARG A 94 -8.22 8.08 -9.40
N VAL A 95 -8.77 6.95 -8.94
CA VAL A 95 -8.29 5.59 -9.22
C VAL A 95 -9.42 4.83 -9.89
N GLU A 96 -9.13 4.17 -11.01
CA GLU A 96 -10.12 3.38 -11.73
C GLU A 96 -9.51 2.08 -12.26
N TRP A 97 -10.29 1.00 -12.23
CA TRP A 97 -9.95 -0.29 -12.83
C TRP A 97 -11.22 -1.08 -13.12
N ASP A 98 -11.15 -1.96 -14.11
CA ASP A 98 -12.17 -2.98 -14.34
C ASP A 98 -11.74 -4.28 -13.64
N ASP A 99 -12.66 -4.90 -12.93
CA ASP A 99 -12.61 -6.32 -12.63
C ASP A 99 -13.82 -6.99 -13.30
N GLY A 100 -13.81 -8.31 -13.51
CA GLY A 100 -14.90 -8.98 -14.23
C GLY A 100 -16.33 -8.75 -13.66
N SER A 101 -16.45 -8.13 -12.48
CA SER A 101 -17.70 -7.66 -11.86
C SER A 101 -18.13 -6.23 -12.23
N GLY A 102 -17.26 -5.43 -12.84
CA GLY A 102 -17.56 -4.09 -13.30
C GLY A 102 -16.42 -3.08 -13.12
N ARG A 103 -16.74 -1.84 -13.48
CA ARG A 103 -15.81 -0.70 -13.33
C ARG A 103 -15.84 -0.18 -11.90
N ASN A 104 -14.68 -0.20 -11.26
CA ASN A 104 -14.48 0.38 -9.94
C ASN A 104 -13.86 1.78 -10.11
N VAL A 105 -14.49 2.80 -9.54
CA VAL A 105 -14.00 4.19 -9.60
C VAL A 105 -13.96 4.79 -8.21
N PHE A 106 -12.85 5.42 -7.87
CA PHE A 106 -12.64 6.11 -6.61
C PHE A 106 -12.12 7.53 -6.83
N GLY A 107 -12.76 8.52 -6.22
CA GLY A 107 -12.22 9.86 -6.08
C GLY A 107 -11.11 9.86 -5.03
N VAL A 108 -10.03 10.60 -5.26
CA VAL A 108 -8.84 10.65 -4.40
C VAL A 108 -8.63 12.06 -3.89
N TYR A 109 -8.38 12.20 -2.59
CA TYR A 109 -8.00 13.47 -1.98
C TYR A 109 -6.91 13.28 -0.92
N LYS A 110 -6.12 14.34 -0.68
CA LYS A 110 -5.15 14.36 0.42
C LYS A 110 -5.92 14.52 1.72
N PHE A 111 -5.79 13.55 2.62
CA PHE A 111 -6.36 13.64 3.96
C PHE A 111 -5.38 14.32 4.92
N ASP A 112 -4.14 13.82 4.97
CA ASP A 112 -3.10 14.33 5.87
C ASP A 112 -1.70 13.88 5.41
N GLU A 113 -0.65 14.47 5.99
CA GLU A 113 0.73 14.05 5.83
C GLU A 113 1.56 14.23 7.12
N ILE A 114 1.87 13.11 7.77
CA ILE A 114 2.61 13.11 9.04
C ILE A 114 3.98 12.48 8.83
N ARG A 115 5.05 13.25 9.01
CA ARG A 115 6.46 12.77 8.94
C ARG A 115 6.73 11.95 7.66
N GLY A 116 6.27 12.46 6.52
CA GLY A 116 6.40 11.82 5.21
C GLY A 116 5.52 10.57 5.00
N ASN A 117 4.54 10.31 5.87
CA ASN A 117 3.47 9.34 5.64
C ASN A 117 2.29 10.06 4.96
N LEU A 118 2.10 9.84 3.66
CA LEU A 118 0.98 10.44 2.93
C LEU A 118 -0.28 9.63 3.18
N ILE A 119 -1.34 10.28 3.66
CA ILE A 119 -2.64 9.66 3.92
C ILE A 119 -3.62 10.20 2.90
N LEU A 120 -4.22 9.30 2.13
CA LEU A 120 -5.20 9.63 1.12
C LEU A 120 -6.58 9.10 1.52
N GLY A 121 -7.59 9.90 1.24
CA GLY A 121 -8.98 9.46 1.26
C GLY A 121 -9.41 9.01 -0.13
N PHE A 122 -10.10 7.86 -0.17
CA PHE A 122 -10.65 7.26 -1.37
C PHE A 122 -12.17 7.17 -1.21
N VAL A 123 -12.92 7.80 -2.11
CA VAL A 123 -14.39 7.84 -2.08
C VAL A 123 -14.91 7.03 -3.24
N VAL A 124 -15.75 6.03 -2.97
CA VAL A 124 -16.39 5.25 -4.05
C VAL A 124 -17.26 6.18 -4.87
N MET A 125 -17.04 6.19 -6.19
CA MET A 125 -17.86 6.95 -7.12
C MET A 125 -18.87 6.02 -7.77
N THR A 126 -20.14 6.43 -7.77
CA THR A 126 -21.14 5.85 -8.67
C THR A 126 -20.99 6.49 -10.06
N PRO A 127 -21.43 5.82 -11.14
CA PRO A 127 -21.35 6.36 -12.50
C PRO A 127 -22.00 7.75 -12.66
N ASP A 128 -23.00 8.05 -11.83
CA ASP A 128 -23.76 9.31 -11.86
C ASP A 128 -23.21 10.40 -10.92
N SER A 129 -22.09 10.13 -10.22
CA SER A 129 -21.52 11.04 -9.22
C SER A 129 -20.41 11.90 -9.81
N GLU A 130 -20.65 13.20 -9.96
CA GLU A 130 -19.58 14.18 -10.16
C GLU A 130 -18.82 14.38 -8.84
N TRP A 131 -17.70 13.68 -8.69
CA TRP A 131 -16.80 13.95 -7.56
C TRP A 131 -16.08 15.28 -7.77
N THR A 132 -16.53 16.29 -7.04
CA THR A 132 -15.78 17.53 -6.85
C THR A 132 -15.17 17.52 -5.45
N LEU A 133 -13.87 17.78 -5.37
CA LEU A 133 -13.24 18.17 -4.11
C LEU A 133 -13.99 19.42 -3.64
N SER A 134 -14.81 19.31 -2.60
CA SER A 134 -15.38 20.50 -1.96
C SER A 134 -14.21 21.37 -1.51
N ASN A 135 -13.96 22.49 -2.20
CA ASN A 135 -12.92 23.45 -1.84
C ASN A 135 -13.02 23.74 -0.34
N ARG A 136 -11.96 23.41 0.40
CA ARG A 136 -11.76 23.84 1.78
C ARG A 136 -10.42 24.55 1.85
#